data_AF-A0A841WWE9-F1
#
_entry.id   AF-A0A841WWE9-F1
#
_cell.length_a   1.000
_cell.length_b   1.000
_cell.length_c   1.000
_cell.angle_alpha   90.00
_cell.angle_beta   90.00
_cell.angle_gamma   90.00
#
_symmetry.space_group_name_H-M   'P 1'
#
loop_
_entity.id
_entity.type
_entity.pdbx_description
1 polymer ?
#
loop_
_entity_poly.entity_id
_entity_poly.type
_entity_poly.pdbx_seq_one_letter_code
_entity_poly.pdbx_strand_id
1 'polypeptide(L)'
;DNYKLLHNLKALFIGDSENHPFMSSHLELGDVTPILTAFPKLEVLQVRGGWGLHIKPVKHEYLKTLIVETGLMFIDSDTVKQICQLDLPALEYLELWLGGCQRYGSDIGTKLLLPIISGELFPNLKYLGLRSSDYSDNIAMCLTELPTIIDRLAILDLSMGTLTDEGAKALLNFPSINQLHTLDVSTNYLSTNMIEELSQLDCQVITNPQANDENEESEFSNRYICLYE
;
A
#
# COMPACT_ATOMS: atom_id res chain seq x y z
N ASP A 1 4.23 -22.90 -20.11
CA ASP A 1 5.17 -24.02 -20.32
C ASP A 1 6.52 -23.91 -19.61
N ASN A 2 7.08 -22.70 -19.41
CA ASN A 2 8.39 -22.53 -18.75
C ASN A 2 8.41 -22.72 -17.21
N TYR A 3 7.27 -22.82 -16.52
CA TYR A 3 7.23 -22.98 -15.06
C TYR A 3 7.95 -24.26 -14.59
N LYS A 4 7.95 -25.32 -15.42
CA LYS A 4 8.67 -26.57 -15.14
C LYS A 4 10.19 -26.37 -15.05
N LEU A 5 10.72 -25.35 -15.72
CA LEU A 5 12.14 -25.00 -15.71
C LEU A 5 12.50 -24.09 -14.52
N LEU A 6 11.52 -23.36 -13.98
CA LEU A 6 11.68 -22.37 -12.91
C LEU A 6 11.14 -22.89 -11.56
N HIS A 7 11.34 -24.16 -11.26
CA HIS A 7 10.78 -24.83 -10.06
C HIS A 7 11.33 -24.30 -8.71
N ASN A 8 12.44 -23.55 -8.74
CA ASN A 8 13.04 -22.90 -7.57
C ASN A 8 12.80 -21.38 -7.55
N LEU A 9 11.87 -20.85 -8.36
CA LEU A 9 11.55 -19.43 -8.34
C LEU A 9 11.02 -19.03 -6.96
N LYS A 10 11.68 -18.04 -6.35
CA LYS A 10 11.37 -17.51 -5.01
C LYS A 10 10.87 -16.08 -5.01
N ALA A 11 11.31 -15.28 -5.96
CA ALA A 11 10.87 -13.91 -6.13
C ALA A 11 10.53 -13.67 -7.59
N LEU A 12 9.42 -12.99 -7.84
CA LEU A 12 9.00 -12.56 -9.16
C LEU A 12 8.50 -11.12 -9.10
N PHE A 13 9.07 -10.28 -9.95
CA PHE A 13 8.58 -8.95 -10.22
C PHE A 13 8.05 -8.89 -11.66
N ILE A 14 6.80 -8.44 -11.82
CA ILE A 14 6.12 -8.25 -13.10
C ILE A 14 5.87 -6.76 -13.28
N GLY A 15 6.18 -6.23 -14.46
CA GLY A 15 6.05 -4.80 -14.76
C GLY A 15 7.31 -3.99 -14.44
N ASP A 16 8.47 -4.65 -14.41
CA ASP A 16 9.77 -4.00 -14.32
C ASP A 16 10.14 -3.33 -15.65
N SER A 17 9.56 -2.16 -15.89
CA SER A 17 9.89 -1.35 -17.07
C SER A 17 10.71 -0.13 -16.67
N GLU A 18 12.02 -0.18 -16.91
CA GLU A 18 12.94 0.91 -16.54
C GLU A 18 12.71 2.22 -17.31
N ASN A 19 12.03 2.22 -18.46
CA ASN A 19 11.73 3.41 -19.28
C ASN A 19 10.79 3.01 -20.42
N HIS A 20 9.51 2.75 -20.13
CA HIS A 20 8.57 2.45 -21.20
C HIS A 20 8.07 3.76 -21.85
N PRO A 21 8.02 3.87 -23.20
CA PRO A 21 7.50 5.06 -23.89
C PRO A 21 6.00 5.29 -23.60
N PHE A 22 5.33 4.30 -23.01
CA PHE A 22 4.01 4.44 -22.41
C PHE A 22 4.17 4.29 -20.90
N MET A 23 3.80 5.35 -20.21
CA MET A 23 3.84 5.53 -18.76
C MET A 23 3.25 4.31 -18.05
N SER A 24 3.81 3.90 -16.91
CA SER A 24 3.38 2.70 -16.17
C SER A 24 1.86 2.68 -15.90
N SER A 25 1.21 3.85 -15.89
CA SER A 25 -0.24 4.07 -15.75
C SER A 25 -1.06 3.45 -16.89
N HIS A 26 -0.41 3.10 -18.01
CA HIS A 26 -1.02 2.48 -19.19
C HIS A 26 -0.85 0.96 -19.27
N LEU A 27 -0.09 0.34 -18.36
CA LEU A 27 0.14 -1.11 -18.40
C LEU A 27 -1.03 -1.86 -17.76
N GLU A 28 -1.74 -2.67 -18.55
CA GLU A 28 -2.76 -3.60 -18.03
C GLU A 28 -2.08 -4.88 -17.52
N LEU A 29 -2.33 -5.26 -16.25
CA LEU A 29 -1.65 -6.38 -15.59
C LEU A 29 -2.24 -7.76 -15.89
N GLY A 30 -3.56 -7.86 -16.08
CA GLY A 30 -4.26 -9.11 -16.34
C GLY A 30 -4.34 -10.07 -15.14
N ASP A 31 -4.67 -11.34 -15.40
CA ASP A 31 -4.83 -12.39 -14.38
C ASP A 31 -3.47 -12.97 -13.95
N VAL A 32 -3.09 -12.72 -12.68
CA VAL A 32 -1.85 -13.24 -12.09
C VAL A 32 -2.03 -14.52 -11.27
N THR A 33 -3.25 -15.04 -11.14
CA THR A 33 -3.54 -16.33 -10.48
C THR A 33 -2.66 -17.49 -11.00
N PRO A 34 -2.38 -17.60 -12.32
CA PRO A 34 -1.51 -18.64 -12.85
C PRO A 34 -0.10 -18.64 -12.25
N ILE A 35 0.42 -17.50 -11.82
CA ILE A 35 1.74 -17.41 -11.17
C ILE A 35 1.71 -18.06 -9.79
N LEU A 36 0.72 -17.69 -8.96
CA LEU A 36 0.57 -18.23 -7.61
C LEU A 36 0.34 -19.76 -7.64
N THR A 37 -0.38 -20.25 -8.64
CA THR A 37 -0.62 -21.70 -8.79
C THR A 37 0.56 -22.47 -9.40
N ALA A 38 1.31 -21.86 -10.32
CA ALA A 38 2.46 -22.50 -10.97
C ALA A 38 3.73 -22.54 -10.10
N PHE A 39 3.87 -21.60 -9.16
CA PHE A 39 5.06 -21.44 -8.31
C PHE A 39 4.71 -21.56 -6.82
N PRO A 40 4.35 -22.76 -6.32
CA PRO A 40 3.86 -22.94 -4.95
C PRO A 40 4.89 -22.65 -3.85
N LYS A 41 6.16 -22.41 -4.22
CA LYS A 41 7.26 -22.05 -3.30
C LYS A 41 7.66 -20.58 -3.38
N LEU A 42 6.93 -19.76 -4.16
CA LEU A 42 7.19 -18.33 -4.31
C LEU A 42 7.05 -17.64 -2.95
N GLU A 43 8.03 -16.80 -2.61
CA GLU A 43 8.07 -16.05 -1.36
C GLU A 43 7.78 -14.56 -1.58
N VAL A 44 8.13 -14.02 -2.74
CA VAL A 44 7.93 -12.61 -3.09
C VAL A 44 7.23 -12.49 -4.43
N LEU A 45 6.11 -11.78 -4.44
CA LEU A 45 5.42 -11.35 -5.65
C LEU A 45 5.27 -9.83 -5.64
N GLN A 46 5.82 -9.19 -6.65
CA GLN A 46 5.62 -7.77 -6.94
C GLN A 46 4.97 -7.64 -8.31
N VAL A 47 3.94 -6.83 -8.41
CA VAL A 47 3.27 -6.49 -9.67
C VAL A 47 3.17 -4.98 -9.77
N ARG A 48 3.64 -4.42 -10.89
CA ARG A 48 3.56 -2.99 -11.21
C ARG A 48 2.84 -2.78 -12.52
N GLY A 49 1.84 -1.91 -12.52
CA GLY A 49 1.13 -1.50 -13.73
C GLY A 49 0.10 -0.41 -13.45
N GLY A 50 -0.71 -0.08 -14.44
CA GLY A 50 -1.74 0.95 -14.32
C GLY A 50 -3.02 0.43 -13.68
N TRP A 51 -3.58 -0.63 -14.27
CA TRP A 51 -4.92 -1.15 -13.98
C TRP A 51 -5.08 -2.63 -14.41
N GLY A 52 -6.28 -3.19 -14.22
CA GLY A 52 -6.64 -4.51 -14.76
C GLY A 52 -5.96 -5.70 -14.08
N LEU A 53 -5.46 -5.53 -12.85
CA LEU A 53 -4.97 -6.64 -12.06
C LEU A 53 -6.15 -7.54 -11.67
N HIS A 54 -6.07 -8.82 -12.03
CA HIS A 54 -7.04 -9.81 -11.61
C HIS A 54 -6.37 -10.95 -10.84
N ILE A 55 -6.98 -11.32 -9.72
CA ILE A 55 -6.55 -12.41 -8.87
C ILE A 55 -7.79 -13.20 -8.43
N LYS A 56 -7.79 -14.50 -8.64
CA LYS A 56 -8.84 -15.39 -8.15
C LYS A 56 -8.47 -15.92 -6.76
N PRO A 57 -9.46 -16.29 -5.92
CA PRO A 57 -9.21 -16.88 -4.62
C PRO A 57 -8.27 -18.08 -4.72
N VAL A 58 -7.14 -18.02 -4.03
CA VAL A 58 -6.14 -19.08 -3.97
C VAL A 58 -5.43 -19.05 -2.63
N LYS A 59 -5.08 -20.24 -2.15
CA LYS A 59 -4.20 -20.41 -0.99
C LYS A 59 -2.74 -20.47 -1.44
N HIS A 60 -1.86 -19.71 -0.79
CA HIS A 60 -0.43 -19.76 -1.05
C HIS A 60 0.38 -19.84 0.27
N GLU A 61 0.87 -21.05 0.58
CA GLU A 61 1.49 -21.36 1.88
C GLU A 61 2.83 -20.64 2.15
N TYR A 62 3.51 -20.17 1.10
CA TYR A 62 4.89 -19.66 1.20
C TYR A 62 5.06 -18.18 0.84
N LEU A 63 3.99 -17.49 0.41
CA LEU A 63 4.12 -16.10 -0.02
C LEU A 63 4.27 -15.23 1.22
N LYS A 64 5.41 -14.58 1.36
CA LYS A 64 5.76 -13.69 2.48
C LYS A 64 5.60 -12.22 2.14
N THR A 65 5.79 -11.87 0.86
CA THR A 65 5.75 -10.50 0.39
C THR A 65 4.83 -10.40 -0.81
N LEU A 66 3.85 -9.50 -0.71
CA LEU A 66 2.99 -9.08 -1.81
C LEU A 66 3.08 -7.56 -1.95
N ILE A 67 3.54 -7.10 -3.11
CA ILE A 67 3.61 -5.68 -3.47
C ILE A 67 2.76 -5.47 -4.72
N VAL A 68 1.78 -4.58 -4.62
CA VAL A 68 0.88 -4.22 -5.71
C VAL A 68 1.01 -2.73 -5.97
N GLU A 69 1.72 -2.40 -7.04
CA GLU A 69 1.97 -1.04 -7.50
C GLU A 69 1.00 -0.68 -8.61
N THR A 70 -0.06 0.06 -8.29
CA THR A 70 -1.06 0.52 -9.27
C THR A 70 -1.40 1.98 -9.10
N GLY A 71 -1.61 2.69 -10.21
CA GLY A 71 -2.11 4.07 -10.17
C GLY A 71 -3.63 4.19 -9.98
N LEU A 72 -4.35 3.08 -10.13
CA LEU A 72 -5.82 3.04 -10.24
C LEU A 72 -6.42 1.86 -9.44
N MET A 73 -5.91 1.59 -8.24
CA MET A 73 -6.29 0.45 -7.38
C MET A 73 -7.82 0.28 -7.22
N PHE A 74 -8.56 1.40 -7.21
CA PHE A 74 -10.00 1.44 -6.96
C PHE A 74 -10.87 1.62 -8.21
N ILE A 75 -10.28 1.73 -9.41
CA ILE A 75 -11.07 1.90 -10.65
C ILE A 75 -11.74 0.59 -11.07
N ASP A 76 -11.03 -0.53 -10.93
CA ASP A 76 -11.65 -1.86 -11.00
C ASP A 76 -12.01 -2.27 -9.58
N SER A 77 -13.32 -2.25 -9.26
CA SER A 77 -13.86 -2.35 -7.90
C SER A 77 -13.58 -3.67 -7.16
N ASP A 78 -12.71 -4.52 -7.69
CA ASP A 78 -12.48 -5.87 -7.21
C ASP A 78 -11.03 -6.18 -6.83
N THR A 79 -10.02 -5.37 -7.16
CA THR A 79 -8.61 -5.73 -6.85
C THR A 79 -8.38 -5.91 -5.34
N VAL A 80 -8.75 -4.91 -4.53
CA VAL A 80 -8.65 -5.02 -3.06
C VAL A 80 -9.50 -6.18 -2.54
N LYS A 81 -10.72 -6.35 -3.07
CA LYS A 81 -11.60 -7.47 -2.68
C LYS A 81 -10.99 -8.84 -3.02
N GLN A 82 -10.34 -8.96 -4.16
CA GLN A 82 -9.67 -10.17 -4.63
C GLN A 82 -8.46 -10.47 -3.75
N ILE A 83 -7.67 -9.46 -3.38
CA ILE A 83 -6.58 -9.60 -2.40
C ILE A 83 -7.15 -10.09 -1.05
N CYS A 84 -8.28 -9.53 -0.59
CA CYS A 84 -8.94 -9.97 0.64
C CYS A 84 -9.46 -11.42 0.59
N GLN A 85 -9.61 -12.00 -0.61
CA GLN A 85 -10.04 -13.39 -0.79
C GLN A 85 -8.87 -14.37 -0.90
N LEU A 86 -7.62 -13.90 -0.84
CA LEU A 86 -6.44 -14.75 -0.80
C LEU A 86 -6.24 -15.35 0.59
N ASP A 87 -5.86 -16.63 0.63
CA ASP A 87 -5.42 -17.30 1.87
C ASP A 87 -3.88 -17.34 1.88
N LEU A 88 -3.28 -16.35 2.54
CA LEU A 88 -1.83 -16.14 2.59
C LEU A 88 -1.32 -16.26 4.03
N PRO A 89 -1.25 -17.49 4.60
CA PRO A 89 -0.94 -17.68 6.01
C PRO A 89 0.49 -17.26 6.36
N ALA A 90 1.42 -17.23 5.39
CA ALA A 90 2.81 -16.82 5.58
C ALA A 90 3.08 -15.35 5.27
N LEU A 91 2.05 -14.54 4.95
CA LEU A 91 2.25 -13.15 4.54
C LEU A 91 2.75 -12.31 5.72
N GLU A 92 3.91 -11.68 5.52
CA GLU A 92 4.59 -10.83 6.50
C GLU A 92 4.66 -9.37 6.00
N TYR A 93 4.66 -9.16 4.68
CA TYR A 93 4.80 -7.85 4.04
C TYR A 93 3.71 -7.65 2.98
N LEU A 94 2.84 -6.67 3.21
CA LEU A 94 1.84 -6.23 2.25
C LEU A 94 2.06 -4.75 1.93
N GLU A 95 2.23 -4.43 0.67
CA GLU A 95 2.34 -3.05 0.19
C GLU A 95 1.38 -2.83 -0.97
N LEU A 96 0.50 -1.86 -0.79
CA LEU A 96 -0.52 -1.47 -1.76
C LEU A 96 -0.30 0.00 -2.10
N TRP A 97 -0.09 0.28 -3.38
CA TRP A 97 -0.09 1.62 -3.92
C TRP A 97 -1.51 1.93 -4.39
N LEU A 98 -2.14 2.87 -3.70
CA LEU A 98 -3.59 3.05 -3.73
C LEU A 98 -4.03 3.96 -4.89
N GLY A 99 -3.18 4.87 -5.33
CA GLY A 99 -3.53 5.87 -6.34
C GLY A 99 -4.67 6.76 -5.86
N GLY A 100 -5.37 7.39 -6.80
CA GLY A 100 -6.47 8.30 -6.45
C GLY A 100 -7.86 7.68 -6.51
N CYS A 101 -8.73 8.15 -5.63
CA CYS A 101 -10.12 7.71 -5.45
C CYS A 101 -11.15 8.72 -6.02
N GLN A 102 -10.70 9.66 -6.86
CA GLN A 102 -11.46 10.83 -7.36
C GLN A 102 -12.87 10.54 -7.93
N ARG A 103 -13.19 9.28 -8.27
CA ARG A 103 -14.51 8.87 -8.82
C ARG A 103 -15.47 8.27 -7.78
N TYR A 104 -15.03 7.98 -6.56
CA TYR A 104 -15.82 7.21 -5.59
C TYR A 104 -16.12 7.96 -4.27
N GLY A 105 -15.57 9.17 -4.09
CA GLY A 105 -15.65 9.88 -2.81
C GLY A 105 -14.72 9.26 -1.76
N SER A 106 -14.18 10.09 -0.87
CA SER A 106 -13.09 9.74 0.06
C SER A 106 -13.40 8.58 1.02
N ASP A 107 -14.66 8.22 1.22
CA ASP A 107 -15.09 7.19 2.18
C ASP A 107 -15.11 5.76 1.59
N ILE A 108 -15.18 5.60 0.26
CA ILE A 108 -15.28 4.26 -0.35
C ILE A 108 -13.96 3.50 -0.29
N GLY A 109 -12.82 4.17 -0.52
CA GLY A 109 -11.49 3.55 -0.45
C GLY A 109 -11.22 2.93 0.92
N THR A 110 -11.45 3.71 1.98
CA THR A 110 -11.29 3.26 3.37
C THR A 110 -12.17 2.04 3.70
N LYS A 111 -13.44 2.06 3.28
CA LYS A 111 -14.36 0.92 3.49
C LYS A 111 -13.90 -0.37 2.81
N LEU A 112 -13.28 -0.27 1.63
CA LEU A 112 -12.76 -1.42 0.91
C LEU A 112 -11.49 -1.99 1.57
N LEU A 113 -10.71 -1.15 2.25
CA LEU A 113 -9.52 -1.56 2.99
C LEU A 113 -9.83 -2.19 4.34
N LEU A 114 -11.01 -1.94 4.93
CA LEU A 114 -11.42 -2.45 6.25
C LEU A 114 -11.06 -3.92 6.51
N PRO A 115 -11.29 -4.88 5.60
CA PRO A 115 -10.93 -6.28 5.85
C PRO A 115 -9.43 -6.50 6.03
N ILE A 116 -8.57 -5.69 5.38
CA ILE A 116 -7.12 -5.74 5.54
C ILE A 116 -6.72 -5.07 6.85
N ILE A 117 -7.22 -3.86 7.09
CA ILE A 117 -6.83 -3.04 8.25
C ILE A 117 -7.49 -3.48 9.57
N SER A 118 -8.48 -4.38 9.56
CA SER A 118 -8.95 -5.05 10.79
C SER A 118 -7.91 -6.01 11.37
N GLY A 119 -6.95 -6.46 10.55
CA GLY A 119 -5.94 -7.44 10.89
C GLY A 119 -6.46 -8.88 10.97
N GLU A 120 -7.66 -9.17 10.50
CA GLU A 120 -8.22 -10.53 10.57
C GLU A 120 -7.67 -11.47 9.50
N LEU A 121 -7.27 -10.93 8.33
CA LEU A 121 -6.92 -11.74 7.16
C LEU A 121 -5.50 -12.32 7.19
N PHE A 122 -4.51 -11.54 7.61
CA PHE A 122 -3.10 -11.89 7.50
C PHE A 122 -2.48 -12.01 8.91
N PRO A 123 -2.50 -13.20 9.54
CA PRO A 123 -2.15 -13.33 10.95
C PRO A 123 -0.68 -13.04 11.26
N ASN A 124 0.21 -13.21 10.28
CA ASN A 124 1.65 -13.01 10.42
C ASN A 124 2.14 -11.66 9.88
N LEU A 125 1.24 -10.75 9.50
CA LEU A 125 1.62 -9.47 8.89
C LEU A 125 2.45 -8.61 9.86
N LYS A 126 3.58 -8.11 9.36
CA LYS A 126 4.54 -7.25 10.08
C LYS A 126 4.74 -5.90 9.41
N TYR A 127 4.55 -5.83 8.11
CA TYR A 127 4.60 -4.59 7.35
C TYR A 127 3.30 -4.40 6.60
N LEU A 128 2.71 -3.21 6.77
CA LEU A 128 1.58 -2.76 5.98
C LEU A 128 1.90 -1.39 5.37
N GLY A 129 2.04 -1.36 4.05
CA GLY A 129 2.14 -0.13 3.26
C GLY A 129 0.83 0.19 2.57
N LEU A 130 0.24 1.34 2.88
CA LEU A 130 -0.92 1.92 2.19
C LEU A 130 -0.46 3.21 1.53
N ARG A 131 0.43 3.05 0.54
CA ARG A 131 1.20 4.13 -0.05
C ARG A 131 0.40 4.88 -1.10
N SER A 132 0.78 6.13 -1.32
CA SER A 132 0.25 6.96 -2.39
C SER A 132 -1.26 6.96 -2.50
N SER A 133 -1.89 7.29 -1.38
CA SER A 133 -3.33 7.50 -1.26
C SER A 133 -3.67 8.99 -1.30
N ASP A 134 -4.66 9.38 -2.11
CA ASP A 134 -5.24 10.73 -2.11
C ASP A 134 -6.27 10.96 -0.98
N TYR A 135 -6.47 9.99 -0.09
CA TYR A 135 -7.35 10.05 1.10
C TYR A 135 -6.61 9.55 2.36
N SER A 136 -5.33 9.87 2.48
CA SER A 136 -4.47 9.36 3.56
C SER A 136 -4.96 9.73 4.97
N ASP A 137 -5.57 10.90 5.16
CA ASP A 137 -6.20 11.30 6.44
C ASP A 137 -7.33 10.34 6.85
N ASN A 138 -8.18 9.94 5.90
CA ASN A 138 -9.27 9.01 6.18
C ASN A 138 -8.75 7.62 6.55
N ILE A 139 -7.65 7.17 5.93
CA ILE A 139 -6.98 5.92 6.31
C ILE A 139 -6.43 6.02 7.73
N ALA A 140 -5.71 7.11 8.04
CA ALA A 140 -5.15 7.36 9.36
C ALA A 140 -6.23 7.33 10.45
N MET A 141 -7.33 8.07 10.27
CA MET A 141 -8.46 8.07 11.19
C MET A 141 -9.14 6.71 11.33
N CYS A 142 -9.21 5.91 10.26
CA CYS A 142 -9.77 4.57 10.34
C CYS A 142 -8.86 3.60 11.13
N LEU A 143 -7.54 3.75 11.01
CA LEU A 143 -6.59 2.93 11.73
C LEU A 143 -6.65 3.17 13.25
N THR A 144 -6.96 4.40 13.68
CA THR A 144 -7.11 4.70 15.13
C THR A 144 -8.31 4.02 15.77
N GLU A 145 -9.27 3.56 14.98
CA GLU A 145 -10.42 2.76 15.45
C GLU A 145 -10.11 1.25 15.50
N LEU A 146 -8.93 0.82 15.02
CA LEU A 146 -8.56 -0.58 14.80
C LEU A 146 -7.22 -0.93 15.48
N PRO A 147 -7.16 -1.04 16.83
CA PRO A 147 -5.90 -1.33 17.53
C PRO A 147 -5.27 -2.67 17.16
N THR A 148 -6.08 -3.67 16.81
CA THR A 148 -5.64 -5.06 16.60
C THR A 148 -4.63 -5.23 15.47
N ILE A 149 -4.69 -4.40 14.42
CA ILE A 149 -3.68 -4.45 13.35
C ILE A 149 -2.37 -3.82 13.82
N ILE A 150 -2.44 -2.67 14.49
CA ILE A 150 -1.28 -1.90 14.94
C ILE A 150 -0.45 -2.70 15.95
N ASP A 151 -1.10 -3.40 16.87
CA ASP A 151 -0.43 -4.25 17.88
C ASP A 151 0.40 -5.41 17.26
N ARG A 152 0.18 -5.74 15.98
CA ARG A 152 0.88 -6.84 15.28
C ARG A 152 1.93 -6.38 14.30
N LEU A 153 1.79 -5.18 13.77
CA LEU A 153 2.71 -4.59 12.82
C LEU A 153 4.00 -4.16 13.52
N ALA A 154 5.11 -4.37 12.83
CA ALA A 154 6.36 -3.68 13.14
C ALA A 154 6.42 -2.33 12.42
N ILE A 155 5.90 -2.26 11.18
CA ILE A 155 5.99 -1.07 10.34
C ILE A 155 4.62 -0.76 9.72
N LEU A 156 4.21 0.50 9.86
CA LEU A 156 3.10 1.10 9.12
C LEU A 156 3.68 2.15 8.17
N ASP A 157 3.45 1.99 6.88
CA ASP A 157 3.89 2.92 5.84
C ASP A 157 2.67 3.60 5.19
N LEU A 158 2.50 4.90 5.48
CA LEU A 158 1.53 5.81 4.89
C LEU A 158 2.21 6.87 4.01
N SER A 159 3.39 6.55 3.48
CA SER A 159 4.19 7.48 2.68
C SER A 159 3.57 7.76 1.32
N MET A 160 4.08 8.82 0.70
CA MET A 160 3.78 9.21 -0.69
C MET A 160 2.32 9.62 -0.92
N GLY A 161 1.57 9.92 0.14
CA GLY A 161 0.15 10.24 0.08
C GLY A 161 -0.19 11.72 0.25
N THR A 162 -1.42 11.95 0.70
CA THR A 162 -1.98 13.28 1.01
C THR A 162 -2.23 13.48 2.50
N LEU A 163 -1.43 12.83 3.37
CA LEU A 163 -1.61 12.93 4.82
C LEU A 163 -1.31 14.38 5.24
N THR A 164 -2.26 14.98 5.94
CA THR A 164 -2.14 16.34 6.50
C THR A 164 -1.99 16.27 8.02
N ASP A 165 -1.82 17.44 8.64
CA ASP A 165 -1.80 17.57 10.09
C ASP A 165 -3.04 16.97 10.77
N GLU A 166 -4.22 16.98 10.12
CA GLU A 166 -5.46 16.43 10.70
C GLU A 166 -5.36 14.90 10.88
N GLY A 167 -4.96 14.18 9.82
CA GLY A 167 -4.76 12.72 9.89
C GLY A 167 -3.59 12.35 10.80
N ALA A 168 -2.48 13.08 10.72
CA ALA A 168 -1.34 12.88 11.59
C ALA A 168 -1.67 13.12 13.08
N LYS A 169 -2.51 14.11 13.40
CA LYS A 169 -2.97 14.35 14.77
C LYS A 169 -3.79 13.18 15.30
N ALA A 170 -4.61 12.54 14.46
CA ALA A 170 -5.33 11.33 14.86
C ALA A 170 -4.35 10.23 15.28
N LEU A 171 -3.32 9.96 14.47
CA LEU A 171 -2.27 8.97 14.78
C LEU A 171 -1.50 9.34 16.06
N LEU A 172 -1.11 10.61 16.21
CA LEU A 172 -0.39 11.11 17.39
C LEU A 172 -1.20 10.89 18.68
N ASN A 173 -2.51 11.07 18.62
CA ASN A 173 -3.42 10.89 19.76
C ASN A 173 -3.78 9.42 20.02
N PHE A 174 -3.27 8.47 19.23
CA PHE A 174 -3.59 7.06 19.33
C PHE A 174 -2.47 6.27 20.02
N PRO A 175 -2.60 5.90 21.32
CA PRO A 175 -1.48 5.39 22.10
C PRO A 175 -0.85 4.10 21.56
N SER A 176 -1.63 3.24 20.88
CA SER A 176 -1.10 2.01 20.29
C SER A 176 -0.11 2.25 19.16
N ILE A 177 -0.04 3.47 18.57
CA ILE A 177 0.94 3.79 17.53
C ILE A 177 2.39 3.58 18.00
N ASN A 178 2.65 3.73 19.30
CA ASN A 178 3.95 3.52 19.92
C ASN A 178 4.35 2.04 20.05
N GLN A 179 3.46 1.10 19.70
CA GLN A 179 3.81 -0.32 19.60
C GLN A 179 4.56 -0.65 18.29
N LEU A 180 4.45 0.23 17.29
CA LEU A 180 5.21 0.08 16.05
C LEU A 180 6.72 0.22 16.33
N HIS A 181 7.52 -0.47 15.54
CA HIS A 181 8.93 -0.13 15.41
C HIS A 181 9.08 1.15 14.57
N THR A 182 8.33 1.26 13.47
CA THR A 182 8.42 2.39 12.54
C THR A 182 7.05 2.84 12.02
N LEU A 183 6.84 4.16 12.02
CA LEU A 183 5.78 4.85 11.29
C LEU A 183 6.42 5.66 10.15
N ASP A 184 6.13 5.33 8.90
CA ASP A 184 6.56 6.13 7.75
C ASP A 184 5.40 7.00 7.26
N VAL A 185 5.61 8.31 7.33
CA VAL A 185 4.70 9.36 6.84
C VAL A 185 5.45 10.33 5.92
N SER A 186 6.55 9.89 5.31
CA SER A 186 7.31 10.68 4.35
C SER A 186 6.52 10.93 3.07
N THR A 187 6.89 11.98 2.34
CA THR A 187 6.28 12.40 1.08
C THR A 187 4.78 12.63 1.24
N ASN A 188 4.39 13.40 2.26
CA ASN A 188 3.03 13.85 2.55
C ASN A 188 3.00 15.39 2.66
N TYR A 189 1.95 15.97 3.27
CA TYR A 189 1.75 17.42 3.42
C TYR A 189 1.72 17.82 4.91
N LEU A 190 2.69 17.33 5.70
CA LEU A 190 2.80 17.65 7.12
C LEU A 190 3.52 18.97 7.36
N SER A 191 2.98 19.79 8.26
CA SER A 191 3.66 21.01 8.71
C SER A 191 4.90 20.70 9.55
N THR A 192 5.83 21.65 9.62
CA THR A 192 7.01 21.55 10.50
C THR A 192 6.61 21.29 11.96
N ASN A 193 5.54 21.93 12.43
CA ASN A 193 5.05 21.74 13.79
C ASN A 193 4.56 20.31 14.03
N MET A 194 3.79 19.76 13.08
CA MET A 194 3.32 18.37 13.19
C MET A 194 4.47 17.37 13.14
N ILE A 195 5.48 17.62 12.30
CA ILE A 195 6.71 16.79 12.26
C ILE A 195 7.42 16.81 13.61
N GLU A 196 7.54 17.97 14.25
CA GLU A 196 8.11 18.11 15.59
C GLU A 196 7.28 17.35 16.63
N GLU A 197 5.95 17.44 16.59
CA GLU A 197 5.07 16.69 17.49
C GLU A 197 5.21 15.17 17.30
N LEU A 198 5.19 14.68 16.07
CA LEU A 198 5.36 13.25 15.76
C LEU A 198 6.72 12.71 16.18
N SER A 199 7.77 13.55 16.15
CA SER A 199 9.11 13.16 16.61
C SER A 199 9.18 12.82 18.11
N GLN A 200 8.13 13.15 18.88
CA GLN A 200 8.02 12.83 20.30
C GLN A 200 7.37 11.45 20.57
N LEU A 201 6.94 10.73 19.53
CA LEU A 201 6.48 9.35 19.66
C LEU A 201 7.64 8.43 20.08
N ASP A 202 7.31 7.33 20.76
CA ASP A 202 8.27 6.34 21.21
C ASP A 202 8.78 5.44 20.06
N CYS A 203 7.98 5.33 18.98
CA CYS A 203 8.36 4.61 17.78
C CYS A 203 9.22 5.47 16.85
N GLN A 204 9.99 4.84 15.94
CA GLN A 204 10.73 5.59 14.94
C GLN A 204 9.76 6.21 13.94
N VAL A 205 9.81 7.53 13.74
CA VAL A 205 9.00 8.20 12.72
C VAL A 205 9.86 8.68 11.56
N ILE A 206 9.51 8.26 10.34
CA ILE A 206 10.12 8.76 9.10
C ILE A 206 9.19 9.83 8.53
N THR A 207 9.63 11.09 8.55
CA THR A 207 8.84 12.24 8.11
C THR A 207 9.40 12.96 6.90
N ASN A 208 10.58 12.60 6.39
CA ASN A 208 11.23 13.34 5.30
C ASN A 208 11.43 12.46 4.06
N PRO A 209 11.29 13.02 2.84
CA PRO A 209 10.90 14.40 2.52
C PRO A 209 9.41 14.70 2.82
N GLN A 210 8.96 15.94 2.68
CA GLN A 210 7.53 16.29 2.56
C GLN A 210 7.31 17.03 1.24
N ALA A 211 6.07 17.06 0.74
CA ALA A 211 5.70 17.89 -0.39
C ALA A 211 5.77 19.37 0.03
N ASN A 212 6.45 20.20 -0.76
CA ASN A 212 6.52 21.64 -0.54
C ASN A 212 5.46 22.34 -1.42
N ASP A 213 4.54 23.09 -0.81
CA ASP A 213 3.54 23.92 -1.50
C ASP A 213 4.18 24.98 -2.44
N GLU A 214 5.48 25.27 -2.33
CA GLU A 214 6.14 26.34 -3.08
C GLU A 214 6.39 26.05 -4.58
N ASN A 215 6.04 24.87 -5.09
CA ASN A 215 6.16 24.52 -6.53
C ASN A 215 4.78 24.31 -7.21
N GLU A 216 3.75 25.02 -6.77
CA GLU A 216 2.36 24.91 -7.25
C GLU A 216 2.06 25.55 -8.63
N GLU A 217 3.04 26.07 -9.38
CA GLU A 217 2.83 26.55 -10.76
C GLU A 217 3.25 25.54 -11.83
N SER A 218 2.88 24.27 -11.66
CA SER A 218 2.77 23.38 -12.81
C SER A 218 1.40 22.73 -12.83
N GLU A 219 0.75 22.78 -14.00
CA GLU A 219 -0.48 22.06 -14.40
C GLU A 219 -0.39 20.51 -14.25
N PHE A 220 0.59 20.04 -13.48
CA PHE A 220 0.99 18.67 -13.22
C PHE A 220 0.90 18.29 -11.74
N SER A 221 0.70 19.24 -10.80
CA SER A 221 0.55 18.95 -9.36
C SER A 221 -0.66 18.05 -9.02
N ASN A 222 -1.64 17.98 -9.93
CA ASN A 222 -2.80 17.08 -9.83
C ASN A 222 -2.59 15.68 -10.42
N ARG A 223 -1.35 15.26 -10.74
CA ARG A 223 -1.08 13.94 -11.33
C ARG A 223 -0.38 13.01 -10.35
N TYR A 224 -1.20 12.35 -9.54
CA TYR A 224 -1.01 11.01 -8.98
C TYR A 224 0.43 10.57 -8.64
N ILE A 225 0.77 10.65 -7.35
CA ILE A 225 2.04 10.19 -6.76
C ILE A 225 2.25 8.65 -6.86
N CYS A 226 1.45 7.90 -7.62
CA CYS A 226 1.65 6.45 -7.73
C CYS A 226 2.60 6.02 -8.84
N LEU A 227 2.78 6.82 -9.88
CA LEU A 227 3.67 6.51 -10.98
C LEU A 227 4.15 7.86 -11.47
N TYR A 228 5.42 8.19 -11.21
CA TYR A 228 6.03 9.38 -11.78
C TYR A 228 5.70 9.44 -13.27
N GLU A 229 4.93 10.46 -13.62
CA GLU A 229 4.86 11.03 -14.94
C GLU A 229 5.70 12.31 -14.93
#